data_AF-A0A955NN15-F1
#
_entry.id   AF-A0A955NN15-F1
#
_cell.length_a   1.000
_cell.length_b   1.000
_cell.length_c   1.000
_cell.angle_alpha   90.00
_cell.angle_beta   90.00
_cell.angle_gamma   90.00
#
_symmetry.space_group_name_H-M   'P 1'
#
loop_
_entity.id
_entity.type
_entity.pdbx_description
1 polymer ?
#
loop_
_entity_poly.entity_id
_entity_poly.type
_entity_poly.pdbx_seq_one_letter_code
_entity_poly.pdbx_strand_id
1 'polypeptide(L)' 'MNAELKIFSWFAAIFLVAYYLPLSSPKVTTAILEAFKMLQWYARNHTLACVVPALFIAGAIVTFLSQEAVLRHLGPK' A
#
# COMPACT_ATOMS: atom_id res chain seq x y z
N MET A 1 25.51 -5.68 -14.69
CA MET A 1 25.15 -4.28 -15.00
C MET A 1 25.17 -3.52 -13.70
N ASN A 2 26.13 -2.62 -13.53
CA ASN A 2 26.58 -2.12 -12.22
C ASN A 2 25.42 -1.43 -11.47
N ALA A 3 25.26 -1.72 -10.18
CA ALA A 3 24.16 -1.21 -9.36
C ALA A 3 24.04 0.32 -9.43
N GLU A 4 25.18 1.01 -9.59
CA GLU A 4 25.28 2.46 -9.73
C GLU A 4 24.60 3.00 -11.00
N LEU A 5 24.75 2.31 -12.15
CA LEU A 5 24.07 2.69 -13.39
C LEU A 5 22.55 2.52 -13.29
N LYS A 6 22.09 1.50 -12.58
CA LYS A 6 20.65 1.29 -12.34
C LYS A 6 20.06 2.41 -11.48
N ILE A 7 20.78 2.82 -10.43
CA ILE A 7 20.38 3.92 -9.55
C ILE A 7 20.37 5.24 -10.33
N PHE A 8 21.44 5.53 -11.08
CA PHE A 8 21.53 6.73 -11.91
C PHE A 8 20.40 6.78 -12.97
N SER A 9 20.16 5.67 -13.65
CA SER A 9 19.06 5.55 -14.62
C SER A 9 17.69 5.81 -13.98
N TRP A 10 17.48 5.37 -12.74
CA TRP A 10 16.22 5.61 -12.02
C TRP A 10 16.02 7.09 -11.69
N PHE A 11 17.06 7.76 -11.17
CA PHE A 11 17.01 9.20 -10.91
C PHE A 11 16.77 10.02 -12.18
N ALA A 12 17.49 9.70 -13.26
CA ALA A 12 17.30 10.37 -14.55
C ALA A 12 15.88 10.17 -15.10
N ALA A 13 15.33 8.96 -14.98
CA ALA A 13 13.96 8.67 -15.39
C ALA A 13 12.93 9.48 -14.58
N ILE A 14 13.04 9.50 -13.24
CA ILE A 14 12.14 10.29 -12.39
C ILE A 14 12.23 11.77 -12.73
N PHE A 15 13.44 12.30 -12.93
CA PHE A 15 13.66 13.70 -13.29
C PHE A 15 13.01 14.06 -14.62
N LEU A 16 13.19 13.23 -15.66
CA LEU A 16 12.57 13.45 -16.97
C LEU A 16 11.05 13.40 -16.88
N VAL A 17 10.49 12.44 -16.14
CA VAL A 17 9.04 12.35 -15.91
C VAL A 17 8.53 13.63 -15.24
N ALA A 18 9.19 14.12 -14.20
CA ALA A 18 8.80 15.35 -13.52
C ALA A 18 8.93 16.59 -14.43
N TYR A 19 9.96 16.64 -15.27
CA TYR A 19 10.19 17.75 -16.20
C TYR A 19 9.15 17.81 -17.33
N TYR A 20 8.77 16.66 -17.89
CA TYR A 20 7.80 16.60 -18.99
C TYR A 20 6.34 16.60 -18.55
N LEU A 21 6.04 16.44 -17.26
CA LEU A 21 4.66 16.38 -16.76
C LEU A 21 3.97 17.75 -16.89
N PRO A 22 2.90 17.89 -17.70
CA PRO A 22 2.26 19.18 -17.94
C PRO A 22 1.26 19.51 -16.82
N LEU A 23 1.80 19.86 -15.65
CA LEU A 23 1.03 20.24 -14.44
C LEU A 23 0.23 21.54 -14.62
N SER A 24 0.58 22.36 -15.61
CA SER A 24 -0.21 23.56 -15.94
C SER A 24 -1.51 23.23 -16.69
N SER A 25 -1.65 22.01 -17.22
CA SER A 25 -2.86 21.63 -17.92
C SER A 25 -3.99 21.28 -16.92
N PRO A 26 -5.18 21.89 -17.04
CA PRO A 26 -6.30 21.61 -16.12
C PRO A 26 -6.71 20.14 -16.09
N LYS A 27 -6.50 19.40 -17.19
CA LYS A 27 -6.81 17.97 -17.29
C LYS A 27 -5.92 17.13 -16.38
N VAL A 28 -4.61 17.38 -16.38
CA VAL A 28 -3.66 16.61 -15.56
C VAL A 28 -3.87 16.91 -14.08
N THR A 29 -4.04 18.18 -13.72
CA THR A 29 -4.27 18.57 -12.32
C THR A 29 -5.57 17.98 -11.78
N THR A 30 -6.65 18.03 -12.55
CA THR A 30 -7.93 17.42 -12.16
C THR A 30 -7.80 15.90 -12.05
N ALA A 31 -7.14 15.24 -12.99
CA ALA A 31 -6.95 13.79 -12.96
C ALA A 31 -6.16 13.33 -11.72
N ILE A 32 -5.09 14.06 -11.34
CA ILE A 32 -4.32 13.76 -10.14
C ILE A 32 -5.20 13.90 -8.89
N LEU A 33 -5.95 15.01 -8.77
CA LEU A 33 -6.82 15.25 -7.61
C LEU A 33 -7.92 14.18 -7.50
N GLU A 34 -8.55 13.81 -8.62
CA GLU A 34 -9.57 12.75 -8.63
C GLU A 34 -8.98 11.39 -8.27
N ALA A 35 -7.76 11.06 -8.71
CA ALA A 35 -7.09 9.83 -8.31
C ALA A 35 -6.91 9.74 -6.79
N PHE A 36 -6.48 10.83 -6.14
CA PHE A 36 -6.34 10.88 -4.68
C PHE A 36 -7.69 10.80 -3.95
N LYS A 37 -8.73 11.48 -4.45
CA LYS A 37 -10.08 11.38 -3.88
C LYS A 37 -10.61 9.94 -3.97
N MET A 38 -10.42 9.28 -5.11
CA MET A 38 -10.83 7.89 -5.30
C MET A 38 -10.08 6.95 -4.36
N LEU A 39 -8.76 7.14 -4.21
CA LEU A 39 -7.96 6.38 -3.25
C LEU A 39 -8.47 6.57 -1.82
N GLN A 40 -8.73 7.80 -1.40
CA GLN A 40 -9.26 8.11 -0.08
C GLN A 40 -10.65 7.48 0.14
N TRP A 41 -11.53 7.55 -0.86
CA TRP A 41 -12.84 6.92 -0.83
C TRP A 41 -12.72 5.40 -0.66
N TYR A 42 -11.86 4.75 -1.44
CA TYR A 42 -11.62 3.31 -1.35
C TYR A 42 -11.05 2.88 0.01
N ALA A 43 -10.07 3.64 0.51
CA ALA A 43 -9.49 3.40 1.82
C ALA A 43 -10.56 3.48 2.92
N ARG A 44 -11.41 4.51 2.88
CA ARG A 44 -12.46 4.73 3.87
C ARG A 44 -13.59 3.70 3.78
N ASN A 45 -14.12 3.47 2.58
CA ASN A 45 -15.34 2.71 2.39
C ASN A 45 -15.11 1.20 2.30
N HIS A 46 -13.93 0.76 1.89
CA HIS A 46 -13.66 -0.68 1.71
C HIS A 46 -12.55 -1.17 2.62
N THR A 47 -11.38 -0.54 2.56
CA THR A 47 -10.19 -1.06 3.26
C THR A 47 -10.33 -0.96 4.78
N LEU A 48 -10.71 0.20 5.32
CA LEU A 48 -10.88 0.35 6.77
C LEU A 48 -12.01 -0.52 7.30
N ALA A 49 -13.10 -0.65 6.55
CA ALA A 49 -14.25 -1.45 6.95
C ALA A 49 -13.91 -2.95 7.13
N CYS A 50 -12.96 -3.49 6.36
CA CYS A 50 -12.54 -4.88 6.49
C CYS A 50 -11.28 -5.08 7.36
N VAL A 51 -10.31 -4.16 7.28
CA VAL A 51 -9.01 -4.29 7.95
C VAL A 51 -9.11 -4.01 9.44
N VAL A 52 -9.87 -2.97 9.85
CA VAL A 52 -10.02 -2.63 11.26
C VAL A 52 -10.60 -3.79 12.07
N PRO A 53 -11.78 -4.36 11.74
CA PRO A 53 -12.32 -5.48 12.52
C PRO A 53 -11.41 -6.72 12.47
N ALA A 54 -10.78 -7.01 11.33
CA ALA A 54 -9.87 -8.16 11.22
C ALA A 54 -8.66 -8.02 12.15
N LEU A 55 -8.05 -6.83 12.26
CA LEU A 55 -6.93 -6.59 13.18
C LEU A 55 -7.34 -6.72 14.65
N PHE A 56 -8.53 -6.24 15.02
CA PHE A 56 -9.04 -6.42 16.38
C PHE A 56 -9.22 -7.90 16.74
N ILE A 57 -9.79 -8.68 15.81
CA ILE A 57 -9.97 -10.14 16.01
C ILE A 57 -8.61 -10.82 16.13
N ALA A 58 -7.67 -10.53 15.24
CA ALA A 58 -6.32 -11.09 15.29
C ALA A 58 -5.61 -10.74 16.61
N GLY A 59 -5.73 -9.50 17.08
CA GLY A 59 -5.19 -9.07 18.37
C GLY A 59 -5.78 -9.86 19.55
N ALA A 60 -7.10 -10.05 19.57
CA ALA A 60 -7.75 -10.86 20.60
C ALA A 60 -7.27 -12.33 20.59
N ILE A 61 -7.16 -12.94 19.42
CA ILE A 61 -6.65 -14.32 19.30
C ILE A 61 -5.23 -14.43 19.87
N VAL A 62 -4.35 -13.47 19.56
CA VAL A 62 -2.98 -13.45 20.08
C VAL A 62 -2.93 -13.33 21.60
N THR A 63 -3.85 -12.58 22.23
CA THR A 63 -3.85 -12.42 23.69
C THR A 63 -4.44 -13.61 24.44
N PHE A 64 -5.36 -14.36 23.83
CA PHE A 64 -6.11 -15.42 24.53
C PHE A 64 -5.70 -16.85 24.15
N LEU A 65 -5.00 -17.05 23.03
CA LEU A 65 -4.67 -18.38 22.52
C LEU A 65 -3.17 -18.68 22.66
N SER A 66 -2.82 -19.80 23.31
CA SER A 66 -1.42 -20.21 23.46
C SER A 66 -0.88 -20.83 22.18
N GLN A 67 0.38 -20.52 21.85
CA GLN A 67 1.05 -21.03 20.66
C GLN A 67 1.14 -22.55 20.65
N GLU A 68 1.32 -23.19 21.82
CA GLU A 68 1.36 -24.64 21.95
C GLU A 68 0.02 -25.29 21.61
N ALA A 69 -1.10 -24.68 22.02
CA ALA A 69 -2.43 -25.19 21.69
C ALA A 69 -2.71 -25.08 20.17
N VAL A 70 -2.24 -24.00 19.54
CA VAL A 70 -2.32 -23.80 18.09
C VAL A 70 -1.50 -24.85 17.35
N LEU A 71 -0.22 -25.06 17.72
CA LEU A 71 0.63 -26.06 17.07
C LEU A 71 0.12 -27.49 17.27
N ARG A 72 -0.47 -27.78 18.44
CA ARG A 72 -1.07 -29.10 18.72
C ARG A 72 -2.29 -29.43 17.85
N HIS A 73 -3.08 -28.43 17.44
CA HIS A 73 -4.33 -28.66 16.68
C HIS A 73 -4.26 -28.25 15.20
N LEU A 74 -3.43 -27.26 14.85
CA LEU A 74 -3.29 -26.68 13.51
C LEU A 74 -1.87 -26.80 12.95
N GLY A 75 -0.94 -27.43 13.68
CA GLY A 75 0.41 -27.70 13.18
C GLY A 75 0.41 -28.69 12.01
N PRO A 76 1.44 -28.64 11.14
CA PRO A 76 1.63 -29.64 10.10
C PRO A 76 1.78 -31.03 10.74
N LYS A 77 1.20 -32.05 10.10
CA LYS A 77 1.45 -33.45 10.47
C LYS A 77 2.89 -33.83 10.17
#